data_AF-A0AA38P0E2-F1
#
_entry.id   AF-A0AA38P0E2-F1
#
_cell.length_a   1.000
_cell.length_b   1.000
_cell.length_c   1.000
_cell.angle_alpha   90.00
_cell.angle_beta   90.00
_cell.angle_gamma   90.00
#
_symmetry.space_group_name_H-M   'P 1'
#
loop_
_entity.id
_entity.type
_entity.pdbx_description
1 polymer ?
#
loop_
_entity_poly.entity_id
_entity_poly.type
_entity_poly.pdbx_seq_one_letter_code
_entity_poly.pdbx_strand_id
1 'polypeptide(L)'
;MSTLNAKQSHARNQGEYISGSRSYDYREKYEDDAEKEWLAENARVWKVYLDEAELKDNELLAGFKDTIDALLIFAALFSAVVTSFIISTITSLQPNYTQITAVLMVEQINLLRAAGNLTAINTIPNSNVNLEMTTPGTKDLWINGLFLASLLLSLATALLSVLVKQWLQAYTAISSGNAREQAMLHQFKYSGLIQWKVPEIIGTLPLILHTSLGLFFIGLSLQYQFAFFLA
;
A
#
# COMPACT_ATOMS: atom_id res chain seq x y z
N MET A 1 75.46 23.75 15.64
CA MET A 1 75.13 22.32 15.83
C MET A 1 73.64 22.25 16.11
N SER A 2 72.84 22.37 15.06
CA SER A 2 71.41 22.67 15.10
C SER A 2 70.76 21.91 13.95
N THR A 3 69.99 20.87 14.26
CA THR A 3 68.91 20.25 13.45
C THR A 3 68.71 18.78 13.87
N LEU A 4 68.19 18.54 15.07
CA LEU A 4 67.62 17.25 15.46
C LEU A 4 66.55 17.58 16.51
N ASN A 5 65.36 17.97 16.05
CA ASN A 5 64.08 17.93 16.79
C ASN A 5 62.95 18.68 16.04
N ALA A 6 62.80 18.44 14.74
CA ALA A 6 61.72 19.04 13.94
C ALA A 6 60.84 18.00 13.22
N LYS A 7 60.84 16.74 13.68
CA LYS A 7 60.07 15.65 13.04
C LYS A 7 59.12 14.93 14.02
N GLN A 8 58.52 15.66 14.96
CA GLN A 8 57.62 15.05 15.95
C GLN A 8 56.47 15.96 16.45
N SER A 9 56.15 17.06 15.75
CA SER A 9 55.13 18.02 16.21
C SER A 9 53.94 18.24 15.26
N HIS A 10 53.71 17.34 14.30
CA HIS A 10 52.49 17.38 13.47
C HIS A 10 51.45 16.30 13.82
N ALA A 11 51.55 15.71 15.01
CA ALA A 11 50.43 15.04 15.66
C ALA A 11 49.64 16.09 16.46
N ARG A 12 48.86 16.93 15.78
CA ARG A 12 47.98 17.90 16.44
C ARG A 12 46.56 17.74 15.91
N ASN A 13 45.74 17.12 16.75
CA ASN A 13 44.29 17.28 16.83
C ASN A 13 43.50 16.97 15.55
N GLN A 14 43.29 15.69 15.24
CA GLN A 14 42.04 15.30 14.58
C GLN A 14 41.03 15.02 15.68
N GLY A 15 40.05 15.92 15.78
CA GLY A 15 38.96 15.83 16.74
C GLY A 15 38.25 14.49 16.58
N GLU A 16 38.16 13.79 17.70
CA GLU A 16 37.37 12.60 17.89
C GLU A 16 35.89 13.00 17.80
N TYR A 17 35.37 13.07 16.58
CA TYR A 17 33.93 13.16 16.36
C TYR A 17 33.33 11.78 16.55
N ILE A 18 33.02 11.46 17.80
CA ILE A 18 32.23 10.30 18.17
C ILE A 18 30.79 10.59 17.73
N SER A 19 30.48 10.32 16.46
CA SER A 19 29.12 10.10 16.00
C SER A 19 28.89 8.60 16.00
N GLY A 20 27.91 8.14 16.79
CA GLY A 20 27.64 6.72 16.97
C GLY A 20 27.35 6.01 15.63
N SER A 21 27.84 4.77 15.55
CA SER A 21 27.62 3.74 14.53
C SER A 21 28.69 3.63 13.42
N ARG A 22 29.58 2.63 13.60
CA ARG A 22 30.57 2.05 12.66
C ARG A 22 31.50 3.02 11.92
N SER A 23 32.60 3.41 12.57
CA SER A 23 33.73 4.11 11.94
C SER A 23 34.59 3.11 11.15
N TYR A 24 34.35 2.95 9.84
CA TYR A 24 35.32 2.31 8.97
C TYR A 24 36.53 3.24 8.77
N ASP A 25 37.74 2.77 9.03
CA ASP A 25 38.93 3.54 8.65
C ASP A 25 39.19 3.40 7.15
N TYR A 26 38.61 4.30 6.37
CA TYR A 26 38.78 4.32 4.93
C TYR A 26 40.23 4.58 4.47
N ARG A 27 41.12 5.01 5.39
CA ARG A 27 42.56 5.15 5.11
C ARG A 27 43.28 3.80 5.10
N GLU A 28 42.75 2.81 5.80
CA GLU A 28 43.24 1.42 5.71
C GLU A 28 42.66 0.69 4.49
N LYS A 29 41.43 1.03 4.09
CA LYS A 29 40.72 0.39 2.98
C LYS A 29 41.21 0.84 1.59
N TYR A 30 41.64 2.09 1.45
CA TYR A 30 42.09 2.66 0.19
C TYR A 30 43.41 3.43 0.35
N GLU A 31 44.37 3.15 -0.53
CA GLU A 31 45.66 3.84 -0.59
C GLU A 31 45.50 5.36 -0.80
N ASP A 32 46.50 6.14 -0.34
CA ASP A 32 46.54 7.57 -0.59
C ASP A 32 46.72 7.86 -2.09
N ASP A 33 45.85 8.72 -2.63
CA ASP A 33 45.99 9.20 -4.01
C ASP A 33 47.25 10.07 -4.14
N ALA A 34 47.89 10.05 -5.32
CA ALA A 34 49.05 10.89 -5.61
C ALA A 34 48.70 12.39 -5.45
N GLU A 35 49.68 13.21 -5.09
CA GLU A 35 49.49 14.67 -4.98
C GLU A 35 48.93 15.22 -6.29
N LYS A 36 47.72 15.82 -6.24
CA LYS A 36 46.90 16.36 -7.35
C LYS A 36 45.94 15.38 -8.04
N GLU A 37 45.89 14.11 -7.63
CA GLU A 37 44.94 13.12 -8.16
C GLU A 37 43.72 12.86 -7.26
N TRP A 38 43.53 13.66 -6.23
CA TRP A 38 42.43 13.52 -5.26
C TRP A 38 41.00 13.62 -5.86
N LEU A 39 40.85 14.04 -7.13
CA LEU A 39 39.59 14.04 -7.90
C LEU A 39 39.63 13.18 -9.17
N ALA A 40 40.70 12.40 -9.39
CA ALA A 40 40.81 11.51 -10.54
C ALA A 40 39.62 10.53 -10.60
N GLU A 41 39.40 9.92 -11.77
CA GLU A 41 38.27 9.04 -12.04
C GLU A 41 38.11 7.88 -11.05
N ASN A 42 39.20 7.43 -10.42
CA ASN A 42 39.24 6.37 -9.42
C ASN A 42 39.84 6.83 -8.08
N ALA A 43 39.84 8.14 -7.81
CA ALA A 43 40.32 8.70 -6.56
C ALA A 43 39.59 8.11 -5.36
N ARG A 44 40.30 8.02 -4.23
CA ARG A 44 39.78 7.50 -2.97
C ARG A 44 38.45 8.16 -2.57
N VAL A 45 38.31 9.46 -2.78
CA VAL A 45 37.09 10.20 -2.40
C VAL A 45 35.81 9.61 -3.02
N TRP A 46 35.86 9.17 -4.29
CA TRP A 46 34.71 8.59 -4.97
C TRP A 46 34.39 7.19 -4.46
N LYS A 47 35.42 6.41 -4.13
CA LYS A 47 35.27 5.06 -3.57
C LYS A 47 34.67 5.11 -2.15
N VAL A 48 35.17 6.02 -1.31
CA VAL A 48 34.63 6.26 0.03
C VAL A 48 33.19 6.75 -0.03
N TYR A 49 32.87 7.67 -0.94
CA TYR A 49 31.50 8.12 -1.15
C TYR A 49 30.58 6.97 -1.57
N LEU A 50 31.00 6.13 -2.51
CA LEU A 50 30.21 4.98 -2.98
C LEU A 50 29.97 3.96 -1.86
N ASP A 51 30.99 3.65 -1.06
CA ASP A 51 30.85 2.76 0.09
C ASP A 51 29.80 3.29 1.10
N GLU A 52 29.93 4.56 1.49
CA GLU A 52 29.04 5.16 2.48
C GLU A 52 27.61 5.29 1.94
N ALA A 53 27.48 5.64 0.65
CA ALA A 53 26.21 5.71 -0.04
C ALA A 53 25.53 4.34 -0.14
N GLU A 54 26.26 3.30 -0.52
CA GLU A 54 25.75 1.94 -0.61
C GLU A 54 25.29 1.41 0.76
N LEU A 55 26.04 1.68 1.83
CA LEU A 55 25.65 1.31 3.19
C LEU A 55 24.33 1.95 3.59
N LYS A 56 24.22 3.28 3.40
CA LYS A 56 23.02 4.04 3.75
C LYS A 56 21.82 3.63 2.91
N ASP A 57 22.02 3.44 1.61
CA ASP A 57 20.95 3.03 0.70
C ASP A 57 20.47 1.63 1.02
N ASN A 58 21.36 0.69 1.31
CA ASN A 58 20.97 -0.66 1.70
C ASN A 58 20.10 -0.67 2.97
N GLU A 59 20.45 0.15 3.98
CA GLU A 59 19.63 0.30 5.19
C GLU A 59 18.24 0.87 4.89
N LEU A 60 18.18 1.97 4.12
CA LEU A 60 16.92 2.61 3.74
C LEU A 60 16.05 1.70 2.87
N LEU A 61 16.64 1.05 1.88
CA LEU A 61 15.97 0.15 0.94
C LEU A 61 15.44 -1.10 1.63
N ALA A 62 16.18 -1.65 2.59
CA ALA A 62 15.71 -2.78 3.39
C ALA A 62 14.43 -2.42 4.14
N GLY A 63 14.42 -1.28 4.86
CA GLY A 63 13.22 -0.82 5.58
C GLY A 63 12.02 -0.55 4.68
N PHE A 64 12.24 0.06 3.51
CA PHE A 64 11.18 0.28 2.52
C PHE A 64 10.64 -1.02 1.94
N LYS A 65 11.52 -1.96 1.59
CA LYS A 65 11.12 -3.25 1.05
C LYS A 65 10.31 -4.06 2.05
N ASP A 66 10.73 -4.10 3.31
CA ASP A 66 10.01 -4.79 4.38
C ASP A 66 8.61 -4.19 4.59
N THR A 67 8.52 -2.85 4.59
CA THR A 67 7.24 -2.13 4.69
C THR A 67 6.32 -2.45 3.51
N ILE A 68 6.86 -2.39 2.28
CA ILE A 68 6.11 -2.68 1.04
C ILE A 68 5.62 -4.13 1.01
N ASP A 69 6.48 -5.09 1.39
CA ASP A 69 6.12 -6.50 1.39
C ASP A 69 5.03 -6.79 2.43
N ALA A 70 5.09 -6.17 3.62
CA ALA A 70 4.02 -6.24 4.61
C ALA A 70 2.70 -5.62 4.11
N LEU A 71 2.76 -4.46 3.47
CA LEU A 71 1.58 -3.79 2.89
C LEU A 71 0.92 -4.63 1.80
N LEU A 72 1.71 -5.26 0.92
CA LEU A 72 1.21 -6.12 -0.16
C LEU A 72 0.51 -7.36 0.38
N ILE A 73 1.08 -8.02 1.38
CA ILE A 73 0.47 -9.17 2.04
C ILE A 73 -0.86 -8.76 2.68
N PHE A 74 -0.87 -7.64 3.41
CA PHE A 74 -2.09 -7.14 4.04
C PHE A 74 -3.15 -6.80 2.98
N ALA A 75 -2.80 -6.07 1.93
CA ALA A 75 -3.72 -5.69 0.86
C ALA A 75 -4.32 -6.92 0.16
N ALA A 76 -3.52 -7.97 -0.08
CA ALA A 76 -4.00 -9.21 -0.68
C ALA A 76 -5.01 -9.93 0.22
N LEU A 77 -4.68 -10.10 1.51
CA LEU A 77 -5.57 -10.74 2.50
C LEU A 77 -6.85 -9.95 2.69
N PHE A 78 -6.73 -8.63 2.85
CA PHE A 78 -7.87 -7.73 2.99
C PHE A 78 -8.77 -7.77 1.75
N SER A 79 -8.20 -7.77 0.55
CA SER A 79 -8.99 -7.86 -0.70
C SER A 79 -9.78 -9.17 -0.78
N ALA A 80 -9.20 -10.29 -0.34
CA ALA A 80 -9.91 -11.57 -0.29
C ALA A 80 -11.12 -11.51 0.67
N VAL A 81 -10.90 -10.99 1.89
CA VAL A 81 -11.96 -10.84 2.89
C VAL A 81 -13.07 -9.92 2.37
N VAL A 82 -12.74 -8.73 1.88
CA VAL A 82 -13.72 -7.76 1.35
C VAL A 82 -14.49 -8.34 0.17
N THR A 83 -13.83 -9.10 -0.71
CA THR A 83 -14.49 -9.76 -1.85
C THR A 83 -15.57 -10.74 -1.39
N SER A 84 -15.31 -11.52 -0.32
CA SER A 84 -16.35 -12.40 0.26
C SER A 84 -17.56 -11.62 0.74
N PHE A 85 -17.37 -10.46 1.39
CA PHE A 85 -18.47 -9.60 1.81
C PHE A 85 -19.21 -8.96 0.62
N ILE A 86 -18.50 -8.56 -0.43
CA ILE A 86 -19.12 -8.05 -1.66
C ILE A 86 -20.00 -9.12 -2.30
N ILE A 87 -19.51 -10.37 -2.42
CA ILE A 87 -20.29 -11.49 -2.97
C ILE A 87 -21.56 -11.72 -2.14
N SER A 88 -21.48 -11.62 -0.81
CA SER A 88 -22.66 -11.72 0.05
C SER A 88 -23.63 -10.55 -0.20
N THR A 89 -23.13 -9.31 -0.23
CA THR A 89 -23.95 -8.09 -0.27
C THR A 89 -24.55 -7.83 -1.65
N ILE A 90 -23.91 -8.31 -2.74
CA ILE A 90 -24.44 -8.12 -4.10
C ILE A 90 -25.78 -8.85 -4.30
N THR A 91 -26.03 -9.91 -3.53
CA THR A 91 -27.32 -10.60 -3.54
C THR A 91 -28.43 -9.75 -2.95
N SER A 92 -28.11 -8.84 -2.01
CA SER A 92 -29.07 -7.90 -1.41
C SER A 92 -29.53 -6.81 -2.40
N LEU A 93 -28.74 -6.54 -3.44
CA LEU A 93 -29.14 -5.65 -4.53
C LEU A 93 -30.13 -6.31 -5.49
N GLN A 94 -30.27 -7.65 -5.45
CA GLN A 94 -31.19 -8.37 -6.32
C GLN A 94 -32.55 -8.58 -5.64
N PRO A 95 -33.64 -8.66 -6.42
CA PRO A 95 -34.93 -9.05 -5.90
C PRO A 95 -34.85 -10.43 -5.25
N ASN A 96 -35.43 -10.59 -4.07
CA ASN A 96 -35.55 -11.90 -3.46
C ASN A 96 -36.65 -12.72 -4.16
N TYR A 97 -36.28 -13.38 -5.26
CA TYR A 97 -37.19 -14.20 -6.05
C TYR A 97 -37.84 -15.33 -5.24
N THR A 98 -37.18 -15.84 -4.20
CA THR A 98 -37.75 -16.85 -3.30
C THR A 98 -38.93 -16.27 -2.50
N GLN A 99 -38.75 -15.08 -1.94
CA GLN A 99 -39.81 -14.39 -1.20
C GLN A 99 -40.96 -13.96 -2.14
N ILE A 100 -40.63 -13.42 -3.31
CA ILE A 100 -41.61 -13.06 -4.35
C ILE A 100 -42.44 -14.29 -4.73
N THR A 101 -41.78 -15.42 -5.01
CA THR A 101 -42.46 -16.67 -5.39
C THR A 101 -43.32 -17.19 -4.25
N ALA A 102 -42.85 -17.13 -2.99
CA ALA A 102 -43.63 -17.57 -1.83
C ALA A 102 -44.90 -16.72 -1.65
N VAL A 103 -44.81 -15.39 -1.80
CA VAL A 103 -45.96 -14.49 -1.70
C VAL A 103 -46.96 -14.77 -2.84
N LEU A 104 -46.48 -14.94 -4.07
CA LEU A 104 -47.33 -15.28 -5.22
C LEU A 104 -47.99 -16.66 -5.07
N MET A 105 -47.27 -17.65 -4.52
CA MET A 105 -47.84 -18.99 -4.23
C MET A 105 -48.94 -18.91 -3.17
N VAL A 106 -48.75 -18.13 -2.11
CA VAL A 106 -49.77 -17.92 -1.08
C VAL A 106 -51.02 -17.26 -1.68
N GLU A 107 -50.84 -16.26 -2.55
CA GLU A 107 -51.95 -15.64 -3.28
C GLU A 107 -52.69 -16.65 -4.16
N GLN A 108 -51.96 -17.48 -4.93
CA GLN A 108 -52.57 -18.56 -5.72
C GLN A 108 -53.37 -19.54 -4.86
N ILE A 109 -52.84 -19.96 -3.70
CA ILE A 109 -53.55 -20.86 -2.78
C ILE A 109 -54.84 -20.20 -2.25
N ASN A 110 -54.79 -18.89 -1.95
CA ASN A 110 -55.97 -18.15 -1.50
C ASN A 110 -57.02 -18.04 -2.62
N LEU A 111 -56.62 -17.77 -3.86
CA LEU A 111 -57.51 -17.75 -5.03
C LEU A 111 -58.16 -19.11 -5.29
N LEU A 112 -57.39 -20.20 -5.21
CA LEU A 112 -57.92 -21.56 -5.36
C LEU A 112 -58.94 -21.91 -4.27
N ARG A 113 -58.69 -21.50 -3.01
CA ARG A 113 -59.62 -21.69 -1.90
C ARG A 113 -60.91 -20.90 -2.10
N ALA A 114 -60.81 -19.66 -2.56
CA ALA A 114 -61.98 -18.83 -2.82
C ALA A 114 -62.84 -19.38 -3.98
N ALA A 115 -62.21 -19.89 -5.03
CA ALA A 115 -62.90 -20.56 -6.13
C ALA A 115 -63.66 -21.80 -5.65
N GLY A 116 -63.05 -22.62 -4.79
CA GLY A 116 -63.69 -23.80 -4.21
C GLY A 116 -64.85 -23.48 -3.24
N ASN A 117 -64.81 -22.31 -2.59
CA ASN A 117 -65.80 -21.89 -1.59
C ASN A 117 -66.86 -20.91 -2.13
N LEU A 118 -66.88 -20.67 -3.45
CA LEU A 118 -67.72 -19.68 -4.14
C LEU A 118 -67.69 -18.27 -3.52
N THR A 119 -66.55 -17.86 -2.96
CA THR A 119 -66.38 -16.50 -2.43
C THR A 119 -65.90 -15.55 -3.53
N ALA A 120 -66.37 -14.30 -3.52
CA ALA A 120 -65.99 -13.31 -4.52
C ALA A 120 -64.48 -13.02 -4.50
N ILE A 121 -63.84 -12.99 -5.66
CA ILE A 121 -62.39 -12.76 -5.81
C ILE A 121 -61.94 -11.47 -5.10
N ASN A 122 -62.81 -10.47 -5.06
CA ASN A 122 -62.56 -9.16 -4.44
C ASN A 122 -62.38 -9.21 -2.90
N THR A 123 -62.70 -10.33 -2.25
CA THR A 123 -62.47 -10.51 -0.80
C THR A 123 -61.06 -11.02 -0.49
N ILE A 124 -60.28 -11.38 -1.51
CA ILE A 124 -58.88 -11.80 -1.34
C ILE A 124 -57.99 -10.57 -1.37
N PRO A 125 -57.12 -10.37 -0.36
CA PRO A 125 -56.10 -9.32 -0.41
C PRO A 125 -55.16 -9.58 -1.59
N ASN A 126 -55.07 -8.62 -2.52
CA ASN A 126 -54.07 -8.67 -3.60
C ASN A 126 -52.67 -8.70 -2.99
N SER A 127 -51.76 -9.47 -3.59
CA SER A 127 -50.36 -9.42 -3.18
C SER A 127 -49.77 -8.03 -3.48
N ASN A 128 -49.05 -7.46 -2.50
CA ASN A 128 -48.34 -6.19 -2.67
C ASN A 128 -47.02 -6.36 -3.46
N VAL A 129 -46.97 -7.30 -4.41
CA VAL A 129 -45.76 -7.62 -5.16
C VAL A 129 -45.75 -6.81 -6.44
N ASN A 130 -45.07 -5.67 -6.40
CA ASN A 130 -44.82 -4.88 -7.59
C ASN A 130 -43.49 -5.31 -8.24
N LEU A 131 -43.58 -6.11 -9.30
CA LEU A 131 -42.43 -6.60 -10.08
C LEU A 131 -41.69 -5.47 -10.83
N GLU A 132 -42.32 -4.30 -11.00
CA GLU A 132 -41.72 -3.14 -11.68
C GLU A 132 -40.98 -2.20 -10.71
N MET A 133 -41.19 -2.33 -9.39
CA MET A 133 -40.54 -1.53 -8.34
C MET A 133 -39.39 -2.26 -7.62
N THR A 134 -38.74 -3.21 -8.28
CA THR A 134 -37.49 -3.80 -7.78
C THR A 134 -36.29 -2.87 -7.95
N THR A 135 -36.39 -1.67 -7.40
CA THR A 135 -35.24 -0.78 -7.23
C THR A 135 -34.52 -1.16 -5.94
N PRO A 136 -33.19 -1.38 -5.97
CA PRO A 136 -32.43 -1.71 -4.77
C PRO A 136 -32.59 -0.61 -3.71
N GLY A 137 -32.64 -0.99 -2.42
CA GLY A 137 -32.71 -0.02 -1.35
C GLY A 137 -31.53 0.94 -1.40
N THR A 138 -31.77 2.25 -1.19
CA THR A 138 -30.69 3.25 -1.17
C THR A 138 -29.57 2.86 -0.20
N LYS A 139 -29.92 2.17 0.90
CA LYS A 139 -28.97 1.68 1.91
C LYS A 139 -28.08 0.54 1.39
N ASP A 140 -28.64 -0.40 0.65
CA ASP A 140 -27.89 -1.51 0.05
C ASP A 140 -26.85 -0.99 -0.95
N LEU A 141 -27.20 0.06 -1.69
CA LEU A 141 -26.29 0.76 -2.59
C LEU A 141 -25.13 1.41 -1.83
N TRP A 142 -25.39 2.09 -0.71
CA TRP A 142 -24.33 2.69 0.12
C TRP A 142 -23.39 1.65 0.71
N ILE A 143 -23.92 0.54 1.24
CA ILE A 143 -23.09 -0.52 1.85
C ILE A 143 -22.23 -1.19 0.77
N ASN A 144 -22.81 -1.54 -0.37
CA ASN A 144 -22.06 -2.14 -1.48
C ASN A 144 -21.00 -1.16 -2.03
N GLY A 145 -21.34 0.13 -2.15
CA GLY A 145 -20.42 1.18 -2.55
C GLY A 145 -19.26 1.35 -1.58
N LEU A 146 -19.50 1.29 -0.27
CA LEU A 146 -18.45 1.35 0.76
C LEU A 146 -17.51 0.16 0.69
N PHE A 147 -18.04 -1.06 0.52
CA PHE A 147 -17.21 -2.24 0.35
C PHE A 147 -16.38 -2.18 -0.94
N LEU A 148 -16.97 -1.77 -2.06
CA LEU A 148 -16.25 -1.60 -3.31
C LEU A 148 -15.16 -0.51 -3.20
N ALA A 149 -15.47 0.63 -2.57
CA ALA A 149 -14.51 1.70 -2.35
C ALA A 149 -13.32 1.23 -1.48
N SER A 150 -13.59 0.47 -0.42
CA SER A 150 -12.53 -0.13 0.40
C SER A 150 -11.67 -1.10 -0.42
N LEU A 151 -12.28 -1.97 -1.23
CA LEU A 151 -11.55 -2.88 -2.11
C LEU A 151 -10.65 -2.12 -3.09
N LEU A 152 -11.19 -1.13 -3.79
CA LEU A 152 -10.45 -0.32 -4.77
C LEU A 152 -9.27 0.41 -4.13
N LEU A 153 -9.46 0.97 -2.94
CA LEU A 153 -8.41 1.70 -2.24
C LEU A 153 -7.28 0.77 -1.76
N SER A 154 -7.62 -0.44 -1.35
CA SER A 154 -6.65 -1.52 -1.07
C SER A 154 -5.87 -1.93 -2.32
N LEU A 155 -6.56 -2.17 -3.45
CA LEU A 155 -5.88 -2.49 -4.71
C LEU A 155 -4.99 -1.34 -5.21
N ALA A 156 -5.44 -0.09 -5.07
CA ALA A 156 -4.63 1.08 -5.41
C ALA A 156 -3.35 1.12 -4.57
N THR A 157 -3.45 0.83 -3.26
CA THR A 157 -2.28 0.72 -2.38
C THR A 157 -1.33 -0.38 -2.86
N ALA A 158 -1.86 -1.56 -3.24
CA ALA A 158 -1.06 -2.65 -3.76
C ALA A 158 -0.35 -2.29 -5.07
N LEU A 159 -1.05 -1.64 -6.01
CA LEU A 159 -0.47 -1.17 -7.28
C LEU A 159 0.65 -0.16 -7.06
N LEU A 160 0.42 0.83 -6.19
CA LEU A 160 1.44 1.83 -5.85
C LEU A 160 2.65 1.17 -5.14
N SER A 161 2.40 0.20 -4.26
CA SER A 161 3.45 -0.57 -3.59
C SER A 161 4.34 -1.34 -4.59
N VAL A 162 3.73 -1.97 -5.60
CA VAL A 162 4.47 -2.63 -6.69
C VAL A 162 5.25 -1.62 -7.52
N LEU A 163 4.67 -0.47 -7.86
CA LEU A 163 5.35 0.58 -8.62
C LEU A 163 6.59 1.10 -7.89
N VAL A 164 6.47 1.36 -6.59
CA VAL A 164 7.61 1.76 -5.76
C VAL A 164 8.66 0.65 -5.75
N LYS A 165 8.27 -0.62 -5.59
CA LYS A 165 9.21 -1.74 -5.60
C LYS A 165 10.01 -1.83 -6.92
N GLN A 166 9.33 -1.64 -8.05
CA GLN A 166 9.98 -1.57 -9.37
C GLN A 166 10.96 -0.40 -9.46
N TRP A 167 10.58 0.76 -8.92
CA TRP A 167 11.43 1.94 -8.90
C TRP A 167 12.68 1.75 -8.03
N LEU A 168 12.54 1.16 -6.83
CA LEU A 168 13.66 0.81 -5.95
C LEU A 168 14.62 -0.19 -6.61
N GLN A 169 14.09 -1.18 -7.33
CA GLN A 169 14.92 -2.11 -8.10
C GLN A 169 15.72 -1.39 -9.19
N ALA A 170 15.08 -0.50 -9.95
CA ALA A 170 15.75 0.31 -10.97
C ALA A 170 16.82 1.25 -10.38
N TYR A 171 16.58 1.78 -9.18
CA TYR A 171 17.55 2.58 -8.44
C TYR A 171 18.84 1.79 -8.14
N THR A 172 18.69 0.58 -7.60
CA THR A 172 19.82 -0.32 -7.26
C THR A 172 20.53 -0.97 -8.45
N ALA A 173 20.00 -0.83 -9.68
CA ALA A 173 20.61 -1.44 -10.85
C ALA A 173 22.06 -0.94 -11.02
N ILE A 174 22.99 -1.90 -11.00
CA ILE A 174 24.44 -1.68 -11.04
C ILE A 174 24.80 -0.89 -12.31
N SER A 175 25.61 0.15 -12.14
CA SER A 175 26.18 0.91 -13.25
C SER A 175 27.61 0.47 -13.54
N SER A 176 27.88 0.11 -14.79
CA SER A 176 29.26 -0.08 -15.28
C SER A 176 29.93 1.28 -15.50
N GLY A 177 31.13 1.50 -14.95
CA GLY A 177 31.88 2.75 -15.12
C GLY A 177 33.06 2.87 -14.15
N ASN A 178 33.81 3.97 -14.22
CA ASN A 178 34.82 4.33 -13.21
C ASN A 178 34.14 4.83 -11.91
N ALA A 179 34.88 4.92 -10.80
CA ALA A 179 34.30 5.25 -9.49
C ALA A 179 33.61 6.63 -9.49
N ARG A 180 34.16 7.60 -10.22
CA ARG A 180 33.58 8.95 -10.37
C ARG A 180 32.24 8.93 -11.11
N GLU A 181 32.14 8.22 -12.22
CA GLU A 181 30.91 8.08 -13.01
C GLU A 181 29.80 7.40 -12.19
N GLN A 182 30.15 6.33 -11.47
CA GLN A 182 29.23 5.65 -10.56
C GLN A 182 28.74 6.60 -9.46
N ALA A 183 29.64 7.37 -8.84
CA ALA A 183 29.29 8.34 -7.80
C ALA A 183 28.36 9.45 -8.31
N MET A 184 28.64 9.99 -9.51
CA MET A 184 27.80 11.00 -10.14
C MET A 184 26.43 10.45 -10.52
N LEU A 185 26.37 9.26 -11.11
CA LEU A 185 25.11 8.62 -11.46
C LEU A 185 24.28 8.30 -10.23
N HIS A 186 24.92 7.81 -9.16
CA HIS A 186 24.28 7.60 -7.87
C HIS A 186 23.65 8.90 -7.36
N GLN A 187 24.43 9.99 -7.33
CA GLN A 187 23.93 11.29 -6.89
C GLN A 187 22.77 11.80 -7.76
N PHE A 188 22.80 11.54 -9.07
CA PHE A 188 21.70 11.86 -9.97
C PHE A 188 20.43 11.06 -9.64
N LYS A 189 20.54 9.74 -9.46
CA LYS A 189 19.44 8.86 -9.05
C LYS A 189 18.86 9.28 -7.69
N TYR A 190 19.73 9.58 -6.72
CA TYR A 190 19.34 10.05 -5.39
C TYR A 190 18.65 11.41 -5.44
N SER A 191 19.15 12.34 -6.25
CA SER A 191 18.49 13.63 -6.47
C SER A 191 17.09 13.44 -7.07
N GLY A 192 16.94 12.48 -8.00
CA GLY A 192 15.65 12.04 -8.50
C GLY A 192 14.74 11.49 -7.39
N LEU A 193 15.26 10.63 -6.51
CA LEU A 193 14.52 10.06 -5.38
C LEU A 193 13.88 11.14 -4.51
N ILE A 194 14.65 12.18 -4.18
CA ILE A 194 14.22 13.30 -3.35
C ILE A 194 13.27 14.22 -4.11
N GLN A 195 13.57 14.55 -5.37
CA GLN A 195 12.72 15.43 -6.18
C GLN A 195 11.34 14.83 -6.44
N TRP A 196 11.26 13.52 -6.68
CA TRP A 196 10.02 12.78 -6.86
C TRP A 196 9.33 12.41 -5.54
N LYS A 197 9.90 12.80 -4.38
CA LYS A 197 9.32 12.57 -3.05
C LYS A 197 8.93 11.10 -2.79
N VAL A 198 9.71 10.17 -3.34
CA VAL A 198 9.47 8.72 -3.18
C VAL A 198 9.35 8.31 -1.70
N PRO A 199 10.16 8.84 -0.75
CA PRO A 199 9.99 8.55 0.67
C PRO A 199 8.64 9.02 1.24
N GLU A 200 8.09 10.15 0.78
CA GLU A 200 6.76 10.61 1.19
C GLU A 200 5.66 9.70 0.61
N ILE A 201 5.82 9.22 -0.62
CA ILE A 201 4.90 8.25 -1.22
C ILE A 201 4.89 6.96 -0.39
N ILE A 202 6.06 6.44 -0.03
CA ILE A 202 6.18 5.24 0.82
C ILE A 202 5.53 5.45 2.17
N GLY A 203 5.74 6.63 2.79
CA GLY A 203 5.12 6.98 4.06
C GLY A 203 3.59 7.16 4.00
N THR A 204 3.02 7.49 2.84
CA THR A 204 1.57 7.67 2.66
C THR A 204 0.84 6.38 2.29
N LEU A 205 1.53 5.36 1.73
CA LEU A 205 0.93 4.05 1.41
C LEU A 205 0.16 3.41 2.58
N PRO A 206 0.73 3.33 3.80
CA PRO A 206 -0.02 2.82 4.95
C PRO A 206 -1.29 3.63 5.23
N LEU A 207 -1.26 4.96 5.10
CA LEU A 207 -2.44 5.79 5.40
C LEU A 207 -3.62 5.49 4.47
N ILE A 208 -3.33 5.26 3.18
CA ILE A 208 -4.34 4.86 2.19
C ILE A 208 -4.96 3.51 2.60
N LEU A 209 -4.13 2.55 3.02
CA LEU A 209 -4.59 1.25 3.48
C LEU A 209 -5.43 1.31 4.77
N HIS A 210 -5.02 2.13 5.74
CA HIS A 210 -5.79 2.33 6.97
C HIS A 210 -7.13 3.01 6.67
N THR A 211 -7.17 3.93 5.72
CA THR A 211 -8.43 4.56 5.26
C THR A 211 -9.36 3.52 4.64
N SER A 212 -8.80 2.61 3.83
CA SER A 212 -9.53 1.47 3.26
C SER A 212 -10.13 0.58 4.35
N LEU A 213 -9.34 0.26 5.37
CA LEU A 213 -9.80 -0.54 6.52
C LEU A 213 -10.91 0.18 7.30
N GLY A 214 -10.79 1.50 7.49
CA GLY A 214 -11.82 2.32 8.13
C GLY A 214 -13.15 2.30 7.36
N LEU A 215 -13.10 2.47 6.03
CA LEU A 215 -14.29 2.38 5.16
C LEU A 215 -14.96 1.01 5.26
N PHE A 216 -14.17 -0.07 5.33
CA PHE A 216 -14.69 -1.42 5.50
C PHE A 216 -15.42 -1.61 6.83
N PHE A 217 -14.84 -1.11 7.94
CA PHE A 217 -15.51 -1.19 9.24
C PHE A 217 -16.80 -0.37 9.29
N ILE A 218 -16.84 0.79 8.63
CA ILE A 218 -18.07 1.59 8.50
C ILE A 218 -19.13 0.79 7.73
N GLY A 219 -18.75 0.17 6.61
CA GLY A 219 -19.63 -0.70 5.82
C GLY A 219 -20.18 -1.88 6.65
N LEU A 220 -19.32 -2.56 7.41
CA LEU A 220 -19.74 -3.63 8.32
C LEU A 220 -20.71 -3.13 9.39
N SER A 221 -20.42 -2.01 10.05
CA SER A 221 -21.29 -1.47 11.09
C SER A 221 -22.69 -1.15 10.56
N LEU A 222 -22.78 -0.60 9.35
CA LEU A 222 -24.06 -0.32 8.69
C LEU A 222 -24.81 -1.62 8.35
N GLN A 223 -24.10 -2.63 7.86
CA GLN A 223 -24.68 -3.95 7.55
C GLN A 223 -25.27 -4.63 8.80
N TYR A 224 -24.53 -4.65 9.92
CA TYR A 224 -25.01 -5.26 11.17
C TYR A 224 -26.15 -4.49 11.81
N GLN A 225 -26.13 -3.15 11.77
CA GLN A 225 -27.23 -2.34 12.29
C GLN A 225 -28.54 -2.61 11.52
N PHE A 226 -28.44 -2.82 10.21
CA PHE A 226 -29.59 -3.17 9.39
C PHE A 226 -30.10 -4.58 9.70
N ALA A 227 -29.20 -5.57 9.80
CA ALA A 227 -29.56 -6.94 10.15
C ALA A 227 -30.25 -7.04 11.52
N PHE A 228 -29.82 -6.25 12.52
CA PHE A 228 -30.43 -6.22 13.86
C PHE A 228 -31.83 -5.59 13.86
N PHE A 229 -32.10 -4.61 12.98
CA PHE A 229 -33.41 -3.95 12.91
C PHE A 229 -34.46 -4.79 12.15
N LEU A 230 -34.04 -5.87 11.50
CA LEU A 230 -34.88 -6.76 10.69
C LEU A 230 -35.14 -8.13 11.35
N ALA A 231 -34.53 -8.39 12.52
CA ALA A 231 -34.74 -9.58 13.35
C ALA A 231 -35.73 -9.29 14.49
#